data_AF-A0A1M2W804-F1
#
_entry.id   AF-A0A1M2W804-F1
#
_cell.length_a   1.000
_cell.length_b   1.000
_cell.length_c   1.000
_cell.angle_alpha   90.00
_cell.angle_beta   90.00
_cell.angle_gamma   90.00
#
_symmetry.space_group_name_H-M   'P 1'
#
loop_
_entity.id
_entity.type
_entity.pdbx_description
1 polymer ?
#
loop_
_entity_poly.entity_id
_entity_poly.type
_entity_poly.pdbx_seq_one_letter_code
_entity_poly.pdbx_strand_id
1 'polypeptide(L)'
;TPQPNTAWVQRALLDENIQYFIMAFFWWSSKPVTFALVPYAIFSLFHALTFTRTTLLPQFLPAGPPPQAGAAPTPHPIAKKLQVWVKTNYDNAMRIVAFTELAILGRVLFGALLFRNAFITPILYAYFLRQRWFQSKFTRDAVGTVHARIHAFVTSPGKPPVVAQVYTQVTNLVGRWAGSLPGAGPNGAAAGAGAGARRQ
;
A
#
# COMPACT_ATOMS: atom_id res chain seq x y z
N THR A 1 23.75 7.74 13.70
CA THR A 1 22.38 8.29 13.64
C THR A 1 22.05 8.64 12.20
N PRO A 2 20.79 8.48 11.73
CA PRO A 2 20.42 8.93 10.40
C PRO A 2 20.61 10.45 10.31
N GLN A 3 21.32 10.91 9.27
CA GLN A 3 21.53 12.33 9.01
C GLN A 3 20.42 12.85 8.09
N PRO A 4 19.76 13.98 8.39
CA PRO A 4 18.71 14.56 7.56
C PRO A 4 19.33 15.22 6.32
N ASN A 5 19.76 14.40 5.38
CA ASN A 5 20.26 14.83 4.07
C ASN A 5 19.22 14.54 2.97
N THR A 6 19.51 14.99 1.75
CA THR A 6 18.62 14.82 0.58
C THR A 6 18.27 13.35 0.34
N ALA A 7 19.23 12.43 0.47
CA ALA A 7 18.99 11.00 0.33
C ALA A 7 18.08 10.43 1.42
N TRP A 8 18.16 10.94 2.65
CA TRP A 8 17.25 10.57 3.74
C TRP A 8 15.83 11.04 3.43
N VAL A 9 15.65 12.29 3.00
CA VAL A 9 14.33 12.83 2.63
C VAL A 9 13.71 12.06 1.48
N GLN A 10 14.49 11.72 0.44
CA GLN A 10 14.01 10.92 -0.67
C GLN A 10 13.52 9.54 -0.23
N ARG A 11 14.27 8.85 0.64
CA ARG A 11 13.84 7.56 1.21
C ARG A 11 12.58 7.71 2.05
N ALA A 12 12.48 8.79 2.82
CA ALA A 12 11.32 9.09 3.64
C ALA A 12 10.06 9.29 2.78
N LEU A 13 10.15 10.02 1.67
CA LEU A 13 9.03 10.19 0.72
C LEU A 13 8.62 8.90 -0.01
N LEU A 14 9.54 7.93 -0.09
CA LEU A 14 9.27 6.59 -0.60
C LEU A 14 8.77 5.62 0.49
N ASP A 15 8.73 6.02 1.77
CA ASP A 15 8.15 5.18 2.82
C ASP A 15 6.61 5.26 2.76
N GLU A 16 5.96 4.10 2.75
CA GLU A 16 4.50 4.02 2.66
C GLU A 16 3.80 4.74 3.84
N ASN A 17 4.36 4.68 5.05
CA ASN A 17 3.75 5.32 6.21
C ASN A 17 3.75 6.85 6.06
N ILE A 18 4.81 7.41 5.47
CA ILE A 18 4.91 8.84 5.20
C ILE A 18 3.94 9.24 4.09
N GLN A 19 3.79 8.41 3.06
CA GLN A 19 2.78 8.65 2.01
C GLN A 19 1.37 8.66 2.59
N TYR A 20 1.05 7.71 3.47
CA TYR A 20 -0.22 7.67 4.20
C TYR A 20 -0.40 8.87 5.12
N PHE A 21 0.66 9.33 5.78
CA PHE A 21 0.64 10.52 6.63
C PHE A 21 0.36 11.80 5.83
N ILE A 22 1.04 12.01 4.71
CA ILE A 22 0.77 13.14 3.80
C ILE A 22 -0.67 13.07 3.29
N MET A 23 -1.13 11.89 2.91
CA MET A 23 -2.51 11.68 2.46
C MET A 23 -3.54 11.94 3.56
N ALA A 24 -3.22 11.69 4.83
CA ALA A 24 -4.11 11.96 5.96
C ALA A 24 -4.39 13.46 6.12
N PHE A 25 -3.37 14.32 5.95
CA PHE A 25 -3.58 15.77 5.92
C PHE A 25 -4.52 16.21 4.80
N PHE A 26 -4.36 15.63 3.61
CA PHE A 26 -5.26 15.92 2.51
C PHE A 26 -6.71 15.50 2.82
N TRP A 27 -6.90 14.33 3.44
CA TRP A 27 -8.22 13.87 3.86
C TRP A 27 -8.86 14.76 4.92
N TRP A 28 -8.07 15.30 5.85
CA TRP A 28 -8.56 16.23 6.87
C TRP A 28 -9.29 17.42 6.23
N SER A 29 -8.69 18.05 5.22
CA SER A 29 -9.31 19.20 4.54
C SER A 29 -10.34 18.83 3.46
N SER A 30 -10.54 17.54 3.19
CA SER A 30 -11.42 17.07 2.12
C SER A 30 -12.80 16.70 2.63
N LYS A 31 -13.77 16.57 1.72
CA LYS A 31 -15.06 15.95 2.07
C LYS A 31 -14.81 14.50 2.54
N PRO A 32 -15.48 14.03 3.62
CA PRO A 32 -15.20 12.72 4.20
C PRO A 32 -15.35 11.58 3.20
N VAL A 33 -14.34 10.70 3.18
CA VAL A 33 -14.36 9.42 2.46
C VAL A 33 -14.12 8.33 3.48
N THR A 34 -15.18 7.81 4.11
CA THR A 34 -15.07 6.87 5.25
C THR A 34 -14.24 5.62 4.92
N PHE A 35 -14.35 5.11 3.68
CA PHE A 35 -13.54 3.98 3.21
C PHE A 35 -12.03 4.24 3.24
N ALA A 36 -11.60 5.51 3.21
CA ALA A 36 -10.20 5.87 3.33
C ALA A 36 -9.59 5.47 4.67
N LEU A 37 -10.38 5.19 5.71
CA LEU A 37 -9.90 4.76 7.03
C LEU A 37 -9.43 3.30 7.06
N VAL A 38 -9.87 2.46 6.13
CA VAL A 38 -9.58 1.01 6.16
C VAL A 38 -8.08 0.72 6.12
N PRO A 39 -7.28 1.33 5.21
CA PRO A 39 -5.83 1.11 5.25
C PRO A 39 -5.18 1.59 6.55
N TYR A 40 -5.56 2.76 7.07
CA TYR A 40 -5.02 3.27 8.33
C TYR A 40 -5.31 2.30 9.49
N ALA A 41 -6.55 1.81 9.60
CA ALA A 41 -6.93 0.85 10.62
C ALA A 41 -6.11 -0.45 10.53
N ILE A 42 -5.90 -0.98 9.32
CA ILE A 42 -5.10 -2.19 9.10
C ILE A 42 -3.63 -1.92 9.47
N PHE A 43 -3.01 -0.87 8.95
CA PHE A 43 -1.61 -0.56 9.27
C PHE A 43 -1.42 -0.33 10.77
N SER A 44 -2.30 0.44 11.41
CA SER A 44 -2.27 0.68 12.85
C SER A 44 -2.39 -0.60 13.66
N LEU A 45 -3.29 -1.53 13.28
CA LEU A 45 -3.41 -2.82 13.95
C LEU A 45 -2.11 -3.63 13.86
N PHE A 46 -1.55 -3.79 12.65
CA PHE A 46 -0.33 -4.56 12.47
C PHE A 46 0.88 -3.93 13.19
N HIS A 47 0.96 -2.60 13.22
CA HIS A 47 1.97 -1.88 14.01
C HIS A 47 1.78 -2.11 15.52
N ALA A 48 0.55 -2.00 16.03
CA ALA A 48 0.25 -2.22 17.43
C ALA A 48 0.57 -3.66 17.86
N LEU A 49 0.23 -4.66 17.04
CA LEU A 49 0.56 -6.06 17.32
C LEU A 49 2.06 -6.32 17.28
N THR A 50 2.78 -5.72 16.32
CA THR A 50 4.23 -5.83 16.25
C THR A 50 4.90 -5.20 17.47
N PHE A 51 4.52 -3.98 17.82
CA PHE A 51 4.99 -3.28 19.03
C PHE A 51 4.70 -4.07 20.30
N THR A 52 3.49 -4.61 20.41
CA THR A 52 3.11 -5.48 21.53
C THR A 52 4.05 -6.67 21.62
N ARG A 53 4.30 -7.36 20.51
CA ARG A 53 5.19 -8.52 20.45
C ARG A 53 6.64 -8.19 20.80
N THR A 54 7.20 -7.14 20.21
CA THR A 54 8.65 -6.87 20.24
C THR A 54 9.08 -5.99 21.41
N THR A 55 8.16 -5.22 21.96
CA THR A 55 8.47 -4.18 22.95
C THR A 55 7.71 -4.38 24.24
N LEU A 56 6.40 -4.60 24.21
CA LEU A 56 5.61 -4.75 25.45
C LEU A 56 5.80 -6.12 26.10
N LEU A 57 5.59 -7.21 25.35
CA LEU A 57 5.65 -8.56 25.93
C LEU A 57 6.98 -8.88 26.62
N PRO A 58 8.17 -8.51 26.09
CA PRO A 58 9.43 -8.76 26.78
C PRO A 58 9.60 -8.05 28.13
N GLN A 59 8.82 -6.98 28.39
CA GLN A 59 8.86 -6.27 29.68
C GLN A 59 8.10 -7.01 30.78
N PHE A 60 7.15 -7.88 30.42
CA PHE A 60 6.24 -8.52 31.36
C PHE A 60 6.34 -10.05 31.37
N LEU A 61 6.88 -10.65 30.30
CA LEU A 61 6.95 -12.09 30.13
C LEU A 61 8.42 -12.54 30.04
N PRO A 62 8.85 -13.53 30.85
CA PRO A 62 10.19 -14.05 30.78
C PRO A 62 10.44 -14.76 29.44
N ALA A 63 11.65 -14.60 28.91
CA ALA A 63 12.09 -15.39 27.77
C ALA A 63 12.31 -16.85 28.18
N GLY A 64 12.09 -17.77 27.24
CA GLY A 64 12.39 -19.18 27.45
C GLY A 64 13.90 -19.46 27.36
N PRO A 65 14.34 -20.63 27.83
CA PRO A 65 15.75 -21.01 27.78
C PRO A 65 16.27 -21.03 26.33
N PRO A 66 17.57 -20.79 26.12
CA PRO A 66 18.19 -20.91 24.80
C PRO A 66 18.11 -22.35 24.28
N PRO A 67 17.88 -22.56 22.98
CA PRO A 67 17.81 -23.91 22.41
C PRO A 67 19.19 -24.58 22.29
N GLN A 68 20.28 -23.80 22.28
CA GLN A 68 21.67 -24.26 22.30
C GLN A 68 22.54 -23.28 23.11
N ALA A 69 23.68 -23.74 23.61
CA ALA A 69 24.66 -22.88 24.28
C ALA A 69 25.14 -21.77 23.33
N GLY A 70 25.04 -20.51 23.77
CA GLY A 70 25.39 -19.33 22.98
C GLY A 70 24.28 -18.81 22.04
N ALA A 71 23.12 -19.48 21.96
CA ALA A 71 21.98 -19.00 21.18
C ALA A 71 21.16 -17.95 21.95
N ALA A 72 20.37 -17.15 21.22
CA ALA A 72 19.44 -16.20 21.83
C ALA A 72 18.32 -16.94 22.60
N PRO A 73 17.81 -16.36 23.71
CA PRO A 73 16.66 -16.89 24.42
C PRO A 73 15.45 -17.11 23.51
N THR A 74 14.68 -18.16 23.76
CA THR A 74 13.48 -18.43 22.96
C THR A 74 12.37 -17.44 23.30
N PRO A 75 11.62 -16.91 22.31
CA PRO A 75 10.48 -16.04 22.58
C PRO A 75 9.42 -16.75 23.40
N HIS A 76 8.78 -16.03 24.32
CA HIS A 76 7.66 -16.56 25.10
C HIS A 76 6.55 -17.11 24.15
N PRO A 77 5.87 -18.23 24.48
CA PRO A 77 4.86 -18.84 23.62
C PRO A 77 3.77 -17.88 23.10
N ILE A 78 3.36 -16.90 23.91
CA ILE A 78 2.40 -15.86 23.51
C ILE A 78 2.96 -14.97 22.39
N ALA A 79 4.23 -14.53 22.50
CA ALA A 79 4.88 -13.74 21.46
C ALA A 79 5.01 -14.55 20.15
N LYS A 80 5.28 -15.86 20.25
CA LYS A 80 5.30 -16.78 19.10
C LYS A 80 3.91 -16.93 18.46
N LYS A 81 2.85 -17.15 19.25
CA LYS A 81 1.47 -17.22 18.74
C LYS A 81 1.07 -15.92 18.02
N LEU A 82 1.41 -14.78 18.60
CA LEU A 82 1.12 -13.48 17.99
C LEU A 82 1.90 -13.27 16.69
N GLN A 83 3.17 -13.68 16.63
CA GLN A 83 3.96 -13.67 15.40
C GLN A 83 3.31 -14.51 14.29
N VAL A 84 2.87 -15.74 14.62
CA VAL A 84 2.19 -16.61 13.67
C VAL A 84 0.91 -15.96 13.17
N TRP A 85 0.07 -15.43 14.08
CA TRP A 85 -1.16 -14.75 13.69
C TRP A 85 -0.89 -13.58 12.74
N VAL A 86 0.08 -12.72 13.05
CA VAL A 86 0.46 -11.59 12.18
C VAL A 86 0.87 -12.12 10.80
N LYS A 87 1.76 -13.11 10.73
CA LYS A 87 2.23 -13.67 9.45
C LYS A 87 1.10 -14.28 8.62
N THR A 88 0.23 -15.06 9.25
CA THR A 88 -0.90 -15.73 8.58
C THR A 88 -1.93 -14.74 8.02
N ASN A 89 -2.14 -13.61 8.68
CA ASN A 89 -3.17 -12.64 8.28
C ASN A 89 -2.63 -11.48 7.43
N TYR A 90 -1.32 -11.25 7.42
CA TYR A 90 -0.70 -10.09 6.75
C TYR A 90 -1.05 -10.02 5.27
N ASP A 91 -0.84 -11.10 4.51
CA ASP A 91 -1.06 -11.08 3.06
C ASP A 91 -2.54 -10.83 2.70
N ASN A 92 -3.47 -11.42 3.45
CA ASN A 92 -4.90 -11.18 3.26
C ASN A 92 -5.27 -9.73 3.60
N ALA A 93 -4.74 -9.19 4.69
CA ALA A 93 -4.97 -7.80 5.08
C ALA A 93 -4.43 -6.83 4.02
N MET A 94 -3.22 -7.08 3.49
CA MET A 94 -2.64 -6.24 2.44
C MET A 94 -3.39 -6.31 1.11
N ARG A 95 -4.02 -7.44 0.79
CA ARG A 95 -4.96 -7.53 -0.35
C ARG A 95 -6.19 -6.66 -0.12
N ILE A 96 -6.78 -6.69 1.08
CA ILE A 96 -7.92 -5.82 1.45
C ILE A 96 -7.52 -4.35 1.31
N VAL A 97 -6.35 -3.97 1.81
CA VAL A 97 -5.80 -2.61 1.63
C VAL A 97 -5.74 -2.25 0.15
N ALA A 98 -5.11 -3.08 -0.68
CA ALA A 98 -4.95 -2.81 -2.11
C ALA A 98 -6.29 -2.65 -2.85
N PHE A 99 -7.26 -3.53 -2.62
CA PHE A 99 -8.59 -3.39 -3.24
C PHE A 99 -9.34 -2.17 -2.70
N THR A 100 -9.18 -1.84 -1.42
CA THR A 100 -9.79 -0.63 -0.85
C THR A 100 -9.18 0.64 -1.44
N GLU A 101 -7.86 0.67 -1.65
CA GLU A 101 -7.18 1.78 -2.35
C GLU A 101 -7.79 1.99 -3.75
N LEU A 102 -8.03 0.92 -4.52
CA LEU A 102 -8.69 1.02 -5.82
C LEU A 102 -10.15 1.48 -5.73
N ALA A 103 -10.89 1.02 -4.72
CA ALA A 103 -12.26 1.43 -4.49
C ALA A 103 -12.35 2.92 -4.14
N ILE A 104 -11.41 3.44 -3.35
CA ILE A 104 -11.30 4.88 -3.04
C ILE A 104 -11.04 5.67 -4.31
N LEU A 105 -10.11 5.23 -5.18
CA LEU A 105 -9.87 5.89 -6.47
C LEU A 105 -11.16 5.99 -7.28
N GLY A 106 -11.88 4.87 -7.44
CA GLY A 106 -13.18 4.85 -8.12
C GLY A 106 -14.16 5.84 -7.49
N ARG A 107 -14.33 5.82 -6.16
CA ARG A 107 -15.22 6.71 -5.43
C ARG A 107 -14.88 8.19 -5.62
N VAL A 108 -13.60 8.57 -5.60
CA VAL A 108 -13.20 9.98 -5.78
C VAL A 108 -13.28 10.42 -7.23
N LEU A 109 -13.06 9.52 -8.21
CA LEU A 109 -13.28 9.79 -9.63
C LEU A 109 -14.76 10.03 -9.93
N PHE A 110 -15.65 9.11 -9.52
CA PHE A 110 -17.09 9.31 -9.65
C PHE A 110 -17.57 10.54 -8.89
N GLY A 111 -16.98 10.80 -7.72
CA GLY A 111 -17.21 12.03 -6.99
C GLY A 111 -16.95 13.28 -7.82
N ALA A 112 -15.85 13.31 -8.57
CA ALA A 112 -15.45 14.47 -9.34
C ALA A 112 -16.36 14.66 -10.57
N LEU A 113 -16.70 13.56 -11.25
CA LEU A 113 -17.65 13.56 -12.37
C LEU A 113 -19.05 14.05 -11.96
N LEU A 114 -19.46 13.77 -10.72
CA LEU A 114 -20.73 14.21 -10.15
C LEU A 114 -20.63 15.53 -9.36
N PHE A 115 -19.49 16.25 -9.43
CA PHE A 115 -19.23 17.49 -8.69
C PHE A 115 -19.41 17.37 -7.17
N ARG A 116 -19.23 16.16 -6.62
CA ARG A 116 -19.41 15.84 -5.20
C ARG A 116 -18.13 16.03 -4.38
N ASN A 117 -16.95 16.07 -4.99
CA ASN A 117 -15.67 16.45 -4.38
C ASN A 117 -14.87 17.35 -5.34
N ALA A 118 -13.73 17.87 -4.89
CA ALA A 118 -12.88 18.70 -5.72
C ALA A 118 -12.19 17.87 -6.82
N PHE A 119 -12.01 18.44 -8.01
CA PHE A 119 -11.30 17.79 -9.11
C PHE A 119 -9.84 17.44 -8.79
N ILE A 120 -9.23 18.14 -7.84
CA ILE A 120 -7.87 17.84 -7.37
C ILE A 120 -7.79 16.52 -6.58
N THR A 121 -8.89 16.08 -5.96
CA THR A 121 -8.95 14.85 -5.15
C THR A 121 -8.54 13.60 -5.93
N PRO A 122 -9.17 13.25 -7.08
CA PRO A 122 -8.74 12.10 -7.86
C PRO A 122 -7.31 12.23 -8.41
N ILE A 123 -6.83 13.44 -8.71
CA ILE A 123 -5.46 13.66 -9.21
C ILE A 123 -4.44 13.30 -8.13
N LEU A 124 -4.56 13.90 -6.94
CA LEU A 124 -3.66 13.61 -5.81
C LEU A 124 -3.72 12.14 -5.41
N TYR A 125 -4.93 11.58 -5.37
CA TYR A 125 -5.10 10.17 -5.03
C TYR A 125 -4.51 9.22 -6.08
N ALA A 126 -4.59 9.57 -7.38
CA ALA A 126 -3.92 8.81 -8.42
C ALA A 126 -2.40 8.80 -8.23
N TYR A 127 -1.77 9.95 -7.91
CA TYR A 127 -0.33 10.00 -7.62
C TYR A 127 0.06 9.12 -6.43
N PHE A 128 -0.73 9.15 -5.35
CA PHE A 128 -0.55 8.24 -4.23
C PHE A 128 -0.63 6.77 -4.68
N LEU A 129 -1.66 6.40 -5.42
CA LEU A 129 -1.84 5.02 -5.90
C LEU A 129 -0.71 4.59 -6.87
N ARG A 130 -0.18 5.52 -7.67
CA ARG A 130 1.00 5.27 -8.50
C ARG A 130 2.24 4.97 -7.66
N GLN A 131 2.46 5.65 -6.55
CA GLN A 131 3.54 5.28 -5.62
C GLN A 131 3.31 3.88 -5.04
N ARG A 132 2.07 3.58 -4.64
CA ARG A 132 1.68 2.24 -4.16
C ARG A 132 1.95 1.15 -5.21
N TRP A 133 1.66 1.41 -6.48
CA TRP A 133 1.96 0.48 -7.58
C TRP A 133 3.45 0.10 -7.67
N PHE A 134 4.37 1.02 -7.41
CA PHE A 134 5.80 0.72 -7.40
C PHE A 134 6.24 -0.08 -6.17
N GLN A 135 5.63 0.19 -5.01
CA GLN A 135 6.10 -0.32 -3.72
C GLN A 135 5.38 -1.60 -3.26
N SER A 136 4.15 -1.82 -3.70
CA SER A 136 3.28 -2.88 -3.21
C SER A 136 2.96 -3.90 -4.31
N LYS A 137 3.38 -5.15 -4.09
CA LYS A 137 2.96 -6.28 -4.94
C LYS A 137 1.43 -6.45 -4.95
N PHE A 138 0.78 -6.23 -3.81
CA PHE A 138 -0.66 -6.39 -3.65
C PHE A 138 -1.44 -5.36 -4.48
N THR A 139 -0.93 -4.13 -4.57
CA THR A 139 -1.53 -3.09 -5.41
C THR A 139 -1.41 -3.47 -6.89
N ARG A 140 -0.26 -4.03 -7.32
CA ARG A 140 -0.11 -4.55 -8.68
C ARG A 140 -1.07 -5.68 -8.99
N ASP A 141 -1.18 -6.67 -8.10
CA ASP A 141 -2.08 -7.81 -8.25
C ASP A 141 -3.56 -7.37 -8.30
N ALA A 142 -3.95 -6.44 -7.41
CA ALA A 142 -5.30 -5.91 -7.36
C ALA A 142 -5.66 -5.16 -8.65
N VAL A 143 -4.76 -4.30 -9.15
CA VAL A 143 -4.96 -3.60 -10.42
C VAL A 143 -5.05 -4.58 -11.59
N GLY A 144 -4.19 -5.60 -11.64
CA GLY A 144 -4.27 -6.66 -12.65
C GLY A 144 -5.61 -7.40 -12.61
N THR A 145 -6.10 -7.73 -11.42
CA THR A 145 -7.40 -8.38 -11.21
C THR A 145 -8.56 -7.50 -11.68
N VAL A 146 -8.56 -6.22 -11.29
CA VAL A 146 -9.60 -5.26 -11.70
C VAL A 146 -9.54 -5.03 -13.21
N HIS A 147 -8.35 -4.88 -13.77
CA HIS A 147 -8.14 -4.72 -15.21
C HIS A 147 -8.72 -5.91 -15.98
N ALA A 148 -8.41 -7.15 -15.58
CA ALA A 148 -8.90 -8.35 -16.23
C ALA A 148 -10.43 -8.44 -16.18
N ARG A 149 -11.05 -8.10 -15.03
CA ARG A 149 -12.51 -8.10 -14.88
C ARG A 149 -13.18 -7.04 -15.76
N ILE A 150 -12.67 -5.82 -15.78
CA ILE A 150 -13.23 -4.75 -16.62
C ILE A 150 -13.03 -5.11 -18.09
N HIS A 151 -11.85 -5.59 -18.47
CA HIS A 151 -11.56 -6.01 -19.83
C HIS A 151 -12.55 -7.08 -20.31
N ALA A 152 -12.71 -8.16 -19.55
CA ALA A 152 -13.66 -9.23 -19.86
C ALA A 152 -15.10 -8.72 -19.99
N PHE A 153 -15.50 -7.76 -19.16
CA PHE A 153 -16.82 -7.13 -19.25
C PHE A 153 -16.99 -6.27 -20.52
N VAL A 154 -16.03 -5.41 -20.84
CA VAL A 154 -16.16 -4.51 -22.01
C VAL A 154 -16.01 -5.23 -23.34
N THR A 155 -15.35 -6.39 -23.36
CA THR A 155 -15.23 -7.25 -24.55
C THR A 155 -16.33 -8.32 -24.65
N SER A 156 -17.27 -8.35 -23.70
CA SER A 156 -18.36 -9.34 -23.71
C SER A 156 -19.31 -9.13 -24.90
N PRO A 157 -19.94 -10.20 -25.43
CA PRO A 157 -20.92 -10.08 -26.50
C PRO A 157 -22.05 -9.11 -26.14
N GLY A 158 -22.50 -8.32 -27.12
CA GLY A 158 -23.57 -7.33 -26.93
C GLY A 158 -23.15 -5.97 -26.39
N LYS A 159 -21.84 -5.73 -26.17
CA LYS A 159 -21.31 -4.39 -25.85
C LYS A 159 -20.92 -3.63 -27.13
N PRO A 160 -21.18 -2.31 -27.21
CA PRO A 160 -20.70 -1.50 -28.32
C PRO A 160 -19.16 -1.53 -28.44
N PRO A 161 -18.57 -1.72 -29.63
CA PRO A 161 -17.11 -1.80 -29.81
C PRO A 161 -16.36 -0.58 -29.26
N VAL A 162 -16.99 0.60 -29.29
CA VAL A 162 -16.42 1.84 -28.76
C VAL A 162 -16.05 1.73 -27.27
N VAL A 163 -16.78 0.93 -26.48
CA VAL A 163 -16.50 0.78 -25.04
C VAL A 163 -15.16 0.10 -24.82
N ALA A 164 -14.88 -0.98 -25.56
CA ALA A 164 -13.60 -1.68 -25.48
C ALA A 164 -12.45 -0.82 -26.02
N GLN A 165 -12.68 -0.06 -27.09
CA GLN A 165 -11.70 0.87 -27.66
C GLN A 165 -11.32 1.97 -26.67
N VAL A 166 -12.31 2.66 -26.08
CA VAL A 166 -12.08 3.70 -25.08
C VAL A 166 -11.35 3.13 -23.87
N TYR A 167 -11.79 1.97 -23.36
CA TYR A 167 -11.11 1.31 -22.24
C TYR A 167 -9.64 1.04 -22.56
N THR A 168 -9.34 0.51 -23.73
CA THR A 168 -7.97 0.21 -24.18
C THR A 168 -7.10 1.46 -24.27
N GLN A 169 -7.65 2.55 -24.82
CA GLN A 169 -6.94 3.84 -24.88
C GLN A 169 -6.62 4.38 -23.49
N VAL A 170 -7.60 4.35 -22.58
CA VAL A 170 -7.42 4.78 -21.19
C VAL A 170 -6.35 3.93 -20.49
N THR A 171 -6.42 2.60 -20.61
CA THR A 171 -5.43 1.72 -19.98
C THR A 171 -4.02 1.92 -20.54
N ASN A 172 -3.90 2.19 -21.85
CA ASN A 172 -2.61 2.48 -22.46
C ASN A 172 -2.02 3.79 -21.94
N LEU A 173 -2.84 4.85 -21.81
CA LEU A 173 -2.40 6.12 -21.25
C LEU A 173 -1.97 5.98 -19.79
N VAL A 174 -2.82 5.33 -18.98
CA VAL A 174 -2.52 5.07 -17.56
C VAL A 174 -1.28 4.21 -17.42
N GLY A 175 -1.11 3.18 -18.26
CA GLY A 175 0.07 2.31 -18.26
C GLY A 175 1.36 3.07 -18.59
N ARG A 176 1.35 3.97 -19.56
CA ARG A 176 2.49 4.84 -19.89
C ARG A 176 2.83 5.79 -18.74
N TRP A 177 1.82 6.43 -18.15
CA TRP A 177 2.01 7.32 -17.02
C TRP A 177 2.52 6.58 -15.77
N ALA A 178 1.95 5.41 -15.47
CA ALA A 178 2.37 4.56 -14.37
C ALA A 178 3.77 3.99 -14.59
N GLY A 179 4.14 3.60 -15.81
CA GLY A 179 5.45 3.05 -16.16
C GLY A 179 6.58 4.07 -16.26
N SER A 180 6.27 5.36 -16.42
CA SER A 180 7.27 6.41 -16.26
C SER A 180 7.77 6.39 -14.81
N LEU A 181 9.06 6.19 -14.57
CA LEU A 181 9.62 6.19 -13.21
C LEU A 181 9.71 7.64 -12.70
N PRO A 182 9.13 8.00 -11.55
CA PRO A 182 9.47 9.26 -10.89
C PRO A 182 10.92 9.16 -10.39
N GLY A 183 11.85 9.85 -11.05
CA GLY A 183 13.25 9.93 -10.63
C GLY A 183 14.24 8.97 -11.32
N ALA A 184 13.86 8.29 -12.40
CA ALA A 184 14.82 7.62 -13.27
C ALA A 184 15.58 8.63 -14.16
N GLY A 185 16.49 9.38 -13.52
CA GLY A 185 17.77 9.61 -14.17
C GLY A 185 18.51 8.27 -14.29
N PRO A 186 19.50 8.14 -15.18
CA PRO A 186 20.14 6.88 -15.55
C PRO A 186 20.68 6.00 -14.39
N ASN A 187 20.76 6.51 -13.16
CA ASN A 187 21.35 5.82 -12.00
C ASN A 187 20.35 5.35 -10.92
N GLY A 188 19.03 5.51 -11.10
CA GLY A 188 18.03 5.26 -10.03
C GLY A 188 17.54 3.82 -9.85
N ALA A 189 17.79 2.93 -10.81
CA ALA A 189 17.17 1.59 -10.87
C ALA A 189 17.69 0.61 -9.79
N ALA A 190 18.81 0.88 -9.14
CA ALA A 190 19.44 -0.05 -8.20
C ALA A 190 18.95 0.04 -6.75
N ALA A 191 18.26 1.12 -6.35
CA ALA A 191 17.98 1.39 -4.93
C ALA A 191 16.67 0.80 -4.39
N GLY A 192 15.71 0.45 -5.26
CA GLY A 192 14.36 0.03 -4.86
C GLY A 192 14.21 -1.45 -4.45
N ALA A 193 15.13 -2.31 -4.88
CA ALA A 193 15.01 -3.76 -4.68
C ALA A 193 15.39 -4.24 -3.27
N GLY A 194 16.11 -3.43 -2.47
CA GLY A 194 16.66 -3.85 -1.17
C GLY A 194 15.81 -3.54 0.06
N ALA A 195 14.83 -2.63 -0.03
CA ALA A 195 14.12 -2.13 1.15
C ALA A 195 12.93 -3.01 1.58
N GLY A 196 12.32 -3.75 0.65
CA GLY A 196 11.15 -4.60 0.93
C GLY A 196 11.47 -5.95 1.57
N ALA A 197 12.75 -6.34 1.66
CA ALA A 197 13.15 -7.68 2.11
C ALA A 197 13.55 -7.77 3.59
N ARG A 198 13.59 -6.66 4.34
CA ARG A 198 14.14 -6.61 5.71
C ARG A 198 13.13 -6.33 6.84
N ARG A 199 11.83 -6.41 6.59
CA ARG A 199 10.82 -6.31 7.65
C ARG A 199 9.82 -7.46 7.57
N GLN A 200 10.26 -8.65 8.00
CA GLN A 200 9.40 -9.74 8.47
C GLN A 200 10.03 -10.44 9.67
#